data_AF-A0A1Q8LIF6-F1
#
_entry.id   AF-A0A1Q8LIF6-F1
#
_cell.length_a   1.000
_cell.length_b   1.000
_cell.length_c   1.000
_cell.angle_alpha   90.00
_cell.angle_beta   90.00
_cell.angle_gamma   90.00
#
_symmetry.space_group_name_H-M   'P 1'
#
loop_
_entity.id
_entity.type
_entity.pdbx_description
1 polymer ?
#
loop_
_entity_poly.entity_id
_entity_poly.type
_entity_poly.pdbx_seq_one_letter_code
_entity_poly.pdbx_strand_id
1 'polypeptide(L)'
;MSGIWTEQHIPDQHGRVAIVTGANTGLGFETARMLAERGAEVVLAVRDVEKGKQAAGRITGDVSVQALDLTSLDSIRSAAADVRAAHQRIDLLINNAGVMYTPKRTTADGFELQFGTNHLGHFALTGLLLDRLLPVPGSRVVTVSSTGHRIRAAIHLDDLQWERSYSRAAAYGQSKLANLMFTYDLQRRLAPHGTTVAVAAHPGVSDTELTRNTPAVVRAPVSLLAPLLTQKAEMGALPTLRAATDPAVLGGQYYGPGGRGEIRGYPKPVTSSGDSYDQAVQQRLWTVSEELTGVTFPLRADGTASARQLAGHTGGPVQG
;
A
#
# COMPACT_ATOMS: atom_id res chain seq x y z
N MET A 1 25.01 -15.59 -8.74
CA MET A 1 23.73 -16.09 -9.29
C MET A 1 22.65 -15.75 -8.29
N SER A 2 21.73 -14.82 -8.56
CA SER A 2 20.68 -14.46 -7.60
C SER A 2 19.69 -15.61 -7.51
N GLY A 3 19.69 -16.31 -6.37
CA GLY A 3 18.80 -17.44 -6.12
C GLY A 3 17.32 -17.07 -6.19
N ILE A 4 16.49 -18.08 -6.38
CA ILE A 4 15.03 -17.96 -6.32
C ILE A 4 14.64 -17.54 -4.90
N TRP A 5 13.99 -16.38 -4.75
CA TRP A 5 13.48 -15.92 -3.46
C TRP A 5 12.08 -16.50 -3.21
N THR A 6 11.87 -17.03 -2.00
CA THR A 6 10.65 -17.75 -1.58
C THR A 6 10.32 -17.40 -0.13
N GLU A 7 9.19 -17.88 0.38
CA GLU A 7 8.80 -17.77 1.80
C GLU A 7 9.90 -18.26 2.76
N GLN A 8 10.73 -19.23 2.36
CA GLN A 8 11.85 -19.72 3.17
C GLN A 8 12.91 -18.64 3.47
N HIS A 9 12.98 -17.60 2.63
CA HIS A 9 13.94 -16.50 2.72
C HIS A 9 13.42 -15.31 3.55
N ILE A 10 12.18 -15.37 4.07
CA ILE A 10 11.72 -14.39 5.04
C ILE A 10 12.55 -14.58 6.32
N PRO A 11 13.35 -13.57 6.74
CA PRO A 11 14.11 -13.64 7.98
C PRO A 11 13.16 -13.67 9.18
N ASP A 12 13.72 -13.98 10.35
CA ASP A 12 12.99 -13.92 11.60
C ASP A 12 12.32 -12.55 11.82
N GLN A 13 11.05 -12.55 12.25
CA GLN A 13 10.24 -11.36 12.46
C GLN A 13 9.82 -11.15 13.93
N HIS A 14 10.33 -11.94 14.89
CA HIS A 14 10.04 -11.72 16.31
C HIS A 14 10.31 -10.28 16.76
N GLY A 15 9.37 -9.72 17.52
CA GLY A 15 9.44 -8.35 18.03
C GLY A 15 9.18 -7.26 16.99
N ARG A 16 8.77 -7.62 15.76
CA ARG A 16 8.36 -6.67 14.72
C ARG A 16 6.85 -6.58 14.61
N VAL A 17 6.34 -5.38 14.37
CA VAL A 17 4.91 -5.12 14.17
C VAL A 17 4.61 -4.85 12.70
N ALA A 18 3.69 -5.62 12.11
CA ALA A 18 3.27 -5.49 10.73
C ALA A 18 1.78 -5.14 10.62
N ILE A 19 1.46 -4.02 9.96
CA ILE A 19 0.09 -3.63 9.63
C ILE A 19 -0.17 -3.99 8.17
N VAL A 20 -1.18 -4.82 7.90
CA VAL A 20 -1.52 -5.26 6.54
C VAL A 20 -2.95 -4.87 6.20
N THR A 21 -3.13 -3.95 5.24
CA THR A 21 -4.49 -3.54 4.82
C THR A 21 -5.12 -4.59 3.92
N GLY A 22 -6.42 -4.88 4.11
CA GLY A 22 -7.16 -5.83 3.27
C GLY A 22 -6.69 -7.27 3.44
N ALA A 23 -6.35 -7.67 4.66
CA ALA A 23 -5.71 -8.95 4.97
C ALA A 23 -6.66 -10.09 5.39
N ASN A 24 -7.97 -9.95 5.19
CA ASN A 24 -8.92 -11.03 5.51
C ASN A 24 -9.01 -12.13 4.44
N THR A 25 -8.52 -11.88 3.22
CA THR A 25 -8.56 -12.85 2.10
C THR A 25 -7.40 -12.64 1.13
N GLY A 26 -7.18 -13.60 0.23
CA GLY A 26 -6.29 -13.45 -0.92
C GLY A 26 -4.85 -13.08 -0.57
N LEU A 27 -4.28 -12.13 -1.32
CA LEU A 27 -2.88 -11.70 -1.18
C LEU A 27 -2.55 -11.14 0.21
N GLY A 28 -3.46 -10.34 0.77
CA GLY A 28 -3.27 -9.74 2.09
C GLY A 28 -3.26 -10.80 3.19
N PHE A 29 -4.16 -11.79 3.09
CA PHE A 29 -4.19 -12.93 4.02
C PHE A 29 -2.88 -13.74 3.97
N GLU A 30 -2.40 -14.10 2.78
CA GLU A 30 -1.15 -14.86 2.65
C GLU A 30 0.06 -14.04 3.11
N THR A 31 0.09 -12.73 2.83
CA THR A 31 1.14 -11.83 3.34
C THR A 31 1.14 -11.82 4.87
N ALA A 32 -0.03 -11.66 5.50
CA ALA A 32 -0.17 -11.65 6.94
C ALA A 32 0.21 -13.01 7.56
N ARG A 33 -0.26 -14.12 6.98
CA ARG A 33 0.04 -15.48 7.44
C ARG A 33 1.55 -15.74 7.46
N MET A 34 2.24 -15.49 6.35
CA MET A 34 3.68 -15.76 6.24
C MET A 34 4.52 -14.85 7.18
N LEU A 35 4.05 -13.65 7.52
CA LEU A 35 4.71 -12.80 8.51
C LEU A 35 4.49 -13.31 9.95
N ALA A 36 3.26 -13.69 10.29
CA ALA A 36 2.90 -14.21 11.61
C ALA A 36 3.59 -15.55 11.91
N GLU A 37 3.65 -16.45 10.93
CA GLU A 37 4.39 -17.71 11.04
C GLU A 37 5.91 -17.53 11.21
N ARG A 38 6.42 -16.33 10.89
CA ARG A 38 7.81 -15.93 11.12
C ARG A 38 7.99 -15.10 12.39
N GLY A 39 6.97 -15.02 13.23
CA GLY A 39 7.03 -14.41 14.56
C GLY A 39 6.64 -12.94 14.64
N ALA A 40 6.19 -12.33 13.54
CA ALA A 40 5.69 -10.95 13.59
C ALA A 40 4.39 -10.86 14.40
N GLU A 41 4.19 -9.75 15.09
CA GLU A 41 2.86 -9.30 15.51
C GLU A 41 2.16 -8.67 14.29
N VAL A 42 1.05 -9.26 13.84
CA VAL A 42 0.38 -8.85 12.60
C VAL A 42 -1.01 -8.29 12.89
N VAL A 43 -1.25 -7.05 12.45
CA VAL A 43 -2.56 -6.41 12.50
C VAL A 43 -3.24 -6.53 11.14
N LEU A 44 -4.35 -7.28 11.09
CA LEU A 44 -5.23 -7.34 9.92
C LEU A 44 -6.12 -6.10 9.90
N ALA A 45 -5.74 -5.07 9.14
CA ALA A 45 -6.53 -3.86 8.99
C ALA A 45 -7.58 -4.05 7.89
N VAL A 46 -8.85 -4.24 8.27
CA VAL A 46 -9.92 -4.68 7.35
C VAL A 46 -11.24 -3.96 7.62
N ARG A 47 -12.05 -3.82 6.56
CA ARG A 47 -13.36 -3.17 6.64
C ARG A 47 -14.39 -4.02 7.39
N ASP A 48 -14.40 -5.33 7.15
CA ASP A 48 -15.34 -6.28 7.75
C ASP A 48 -14.64 -7.00 8.90
N VAL A 49 -14.86 -6.50 10.12
CA VAL A 49 -14.18 -6.97 11.33
C VAL A 49 -14.48 -8.43 11.62
N GLU A 50 -15.71 -8.89 11.38
CA GLU A 50 -16.07 -10.29 11.65
C GLU A 50 -15.37 -11.23 10.68
N LYS A 51 -15.27 -10.88 9.39
CA LYS A 51 -14.41 -11.64 8.46
C LYS A 51 -12.94 -11.52 8.81
N GLY A 52 -12.51 -10.39 9.36
CA GLY A 52 -11.16 -10.20 9.90
C GLY A 52 -10.85 -11.20 11.01
N LYS A 53 -11.75 -11.33 12.00
CA LYS A 53 -11.59 -12.28 13.11
C LYS A 53 -11.57 -13.73 12.65
N GLN A 54 -12.44 -14.09 11.70
CA GLN A 54 -12.42 -15.42 11.08
C GLN A 54 -11.11 -15.71 10.36
N ALA A 55 -10.54 -14.71 9.67
CA ALA A 55 -9.23 -14.84 9.03
C ALA A 55 -8.09 -14.95 10.04
N ALA A 56 -8.08 -14.10 11.08
CA ALA A 56 -7.10 -14.15 12.16
C ALA A 56 -7.07 -15.53 12.85
N GLY A 57 -8.25 -16.11 13.12
CA GLY A 57 -8.35 -17.46 13.71
C GLY A 57 -7.84 -18.61 12.82
N ARG A 58 -7.51 -18.35 11.54
CA ARG A 58 -6.89 -19.31 10.61
C ARG A 58 -5.37 -19.15 10.51
N ILE A 59 -4.79 -18.13 11.14
CA ILE A 59 -3.36 -17.84 11.11
C ILE A 59 -2.77 -18.23 12.46
N THR A 60 -1.70 -19.01 12.44
CA THR A 60 -0.91 -19.30 13.65
C THR A 60 0.04 -18.14 13.91
N GLY A 61 0.10 -17.65 15.14
CA GLY A 61 0.98 -16.56 15.55
C GLY A 61 0.23 -15.46 16.32
N ASP A 62 0.87 -14.30 16.46
CA ASP A 62 0.28 -13.13 17.10
C ASP A 62 -0.44 -12.28 16.05
N VAL A 63 -1.77 -12.41 16.00
CA VAL A 63 -2.61 -11.76 14.99
C VAL A 63 -3.81 -11.06 15.63
N SER A 64 -3.94 -9.77 15.36
CA SER A 64 -5.07 -8.95 15.80
C SER A 64 -5.81 -8.34 14.59
N VAL A 65 -6.97 -7.72 14.85
CA VAL A 65 -7.82 -7.13 13.81
C VAL A 65 -8.07 -5.67 14.13
N GLN A 66 -7.82 -4.80 13.16
CA GLN A 66 -8.16 -3.38 13.22
C GLN A 66 -9.27 -3.08 12.22
N ALA A 67 -10.33 -2.41 12.67
CA ALA A 67 -11.36 -1.89 11.77
C ALA A 67 -10.77 -0.77 10.90
N LEU A 68 -10.84 -0.91 9.58
CA LEU A 68 -10.35 0.07 8.62
C LEU A 68 -11.18 0.03 7.33
N ASP A 69 -11.94 1.10 7.06
CA ASP A 69 -12.54 1.36 5.76
C ASP A 69 -11.76 2.47 5.03
N LEU A 70 -10.99 2.07 4.01
CA LEU A 70 -10.22 3.00 3.17
C LEU A 70 -11.10 3.91 2.29
N THR A 71 -12.42 3.73 2.31
CA THR A 71 -13.39 4.62 1.64
C THR A 71 -13.94 5.71 2.54
N SER A 72 -13.38 5.89 3.75
CA SER A 72 -13.76 6.95 4.69
C SER A 72 -12.53 7.51 5.40
N LEU A 73 -12.25 8.80 5.24
CA LEU A 73 -11.15 9.47 5.96
C LEU A 73 -11.34 9.41 7.48
N ASP A 74 -12.59 9.48 7.96
CA ASP A 74 -12.90 9.33 9.39
C ASP A 74 -12.57 7.94 9.91
N SER A 75 -12.88 6.89 9.14
CA SER A 75 -12.47 5.53 9.48
C SER A 75 -10.95 5.39 9.50
N ILE A 76 -10.26 5.98 8.53
CA ILE A 76 -8.79 5.96 8.46
C ILE A 76 -8.17 6.68 9.68
N ARG A 77 -8.70 7.84 10.06
CA ARG A 77 -8.22 8.61 11.23
C ARG A 77 -8.44 7.83 12.52
N SER A 78 -9.62 7.22 12.68
CA SER A 78 -9.95 6.39 13.85
C SER A 78 -9.02 5.19 13.93
N ALA A 79 -8.86 4.45 12.83
CA ALA A 79 -7.97 3.29 12.77
C ALA A 79 -6.50 3.65 13.05
N ALA A 80 -6.02 4.77 12.52
CA ALA A 80 -4.67 5.23 12.79
C ALA A 80 -4.49 5.63 14.27
N ALA A 81 -5.49 6.24 14.90
CA ALA A 81 -5.45 6.57 16.32
C ALA A 81 -5.39 5.30 17.18
N ASP A 82 -6.23 4.31 16.89
CA ASP A 82 -6.24 3.01 17.59
C ASP A 82 -4.90 2.28 17.46
N VAL A 83 -4.37 2.17 16.24
CA VAL A 83 -3.06 1.55 15.97
C VAL A 83 -1.94 2.28 16.70
N ARG A 84 -1.96 3.62 16.73
CA ARG A 84 -0.94 4.42 17.45
C ARG A 84 -1.04 4.29 18.96
N ALA A 85 -2.22 4.00 19.49
CA ALA A 85 -2.43 3.76 20.91
C ALA A 85 -1.96 2.35 21.30
N ALA A 86 -2.23 1.35 20.45
CA ALA A 86 -1.87 -0.03 20.69
C ALA A 86 -0.37 -0.32 20.45
N HIS A 87 0.25 0.31 19.45
CA HIS A 87 1.62 0.00 19.04
C HIS A 87 2.51 1.26 19.04
N GLN A 88 3.60 1.21 19.80
CA GLN A 88 4.59 2.29 19.86
C GLN A 88 5.56 2.29 18.67
N ARG A 89 5.62 1.18 17.93
CA ARG A 89 6.47 0.97 16.76
C ARG A 89 5.67 0.31 15.64
N ILE A 90 6.02 0.64 14.41
CA ILE A 90 5.55 -0.07 13.22
C ILE A 90 6.78 -0.40 12.36
N ASP A 91 7.04 -1.68 12.15
CA ASP A 91 8.15 -2.16 11.34
C ASP A 91 7.76 -2.24 9.87
N LEU A 92 6.54 -2.68 9.60
CA LEU A 92 6.03 -2.90 8.24
C LEU A 92 4.62 -2.30 8.12
N LEU A 93 4.46 -1.31 7.26
CA LEU A 93 3.14 -0.86 6.80
C LEU A 93 2.93 -1.36 5.37
N ILE A 94 2.03 -2.32 5.20
CA ILE A 94 1.75 -2.95 3.91
C ILE A 94 0.41 -2.44 3.39
N ASN A 95 0.50 -1.47 2.47
CA ASN A 95 -0.62 -0.90 1.72
C ASN A 95 -1.05 -1.87 0.61
N ASN A 96 -1.75 -2.94 1.00
CA ASN A 96 -2.14 -4.06 0.12
C ASN A 96 -3.56 -3.93 -0.43
N ALA A 97 -4.50 -3.40 0.36
CA ALA A 97 -5.91 -3.35 -0.02
C ALA A 97 -6.14 -2.65 -1.36
N GLY A 98 -7.22 -3.03 -2.04
CA GLY A 98 -7.65 -2.28 -3.20
C GLY A 98 -8.86 -2.87 -3.89
N VAL A 99 -9.44 -2.05 -4.77
CA VAL A 99 -10.55 -2.38 -5.65
C VAL A 99 -10.13 -2.19 -7.11
N MET A 100 -10.77 -2.93 -8.02
CA MET A 100 -10.44 -2.92 -9.45
C MET A 100 -11.70 -2.96 -10.30
N TYR A 101 -11.66 -2.21 -11.40
CA TYR A 101 -12.67 -2.19 -12.46
C TYR A 101 -14.10 -2.01 -11.95
N THR A 102 -14.26 -1.22 -10.88
CA THR A 102 -15.57 -0.91 -10.32
C THR A 102 -16.36 -0.01 -11.26
N PRO A 103 -17.71 -0.10 -11.27
CA PRO A 103 -18.54 0.99 -11.79
C PRO A 103 -18.18 2.33 -11.11
N LYS A 104 -18.49 3.46 -11.76
CA LYS A 104 -18.27 4.78 -11.19
C LYS A 104 -19.07 4.89 -9.90
N ARG A 105 -18.37 5.11 -8.79
CA ARG A 105 -18.91 5.34 -7.45
C ARG A 105 -17.94 6.26 -6.73
N THR A 106 -18.40 6.82 -5.62
CA THR A 106 -17.58 7.65 -4.76
C THR A 106 -17.36 6.99 -3.40
N THR A 107 -16.27 7.37 -2.74
CA THR A 107 -16.05 7.14 -1.30
C THR A 107 -17.03 7.97 -0.47
N ALA A 108 -17.04 7.78 0.86
CA ALA A 108 -17.80 8.62 1.78
C ALA A 108 -17.39 10.10 1.67
N ASP A 109 -16.13 10.36 1.35
CA ASP A 109 -15.54 11.70 1.20
C ASP A 109 -15.68 12.28 -0.23
N GLY A 110 -16.40 11.58 -1.13
CA GLY A 110 -16.68 12.08 -2.49
C GLY A 110 -15.60 11.78 -3.54
N PHE A 111 -14.58 10.99 -3.23
CA PHE A 111 -13.53 10.64 -4.20
C PHE A 111 -13.95 9.48 -5.11
N GLU A 112 -13.50 9.45 -6.35
CA GLU A 112 -13.64 8.28 -7.22
C GLU A 112 -13.15 7.02 -6.51
N LEU A 113 -13.96 5.96 -6.49
CA LEU A 113 -13.78 4.82 -5.62
C LEU A 113 -12.41 4.14 -5.74
N GLN A 114 -11.87 3.95 -6.96
CA GLN A 114 -10.58 3.28 -7.15
C GLN A 114 -9.41 4.15 -6.71
N PHE A 115 -9.41 5.44 -7.08
CA PHE A 115 -8.41 6.41 -6.65
C PHE A 115 -8.48 6.65 -5.13
N GLY A 116 -9.68 6.85 -4.59
CA GLY A 116 -9.96 7.03 -3.17
C GLY A 116 -9.49 5.86 -2.33
N THR A 117 -9.88 4.63 -2.69
CA THR A 117 -9.50 3.44 -1.91
C THR A 117 -8.03 3.06 -2.07
N ASN A 118 -7.55 3.00 -3.31
CA ASN A 118 -6.25 2.39 -3.59
C ASN A 118 -5.09 3.34 -3.28
N HIS A 119 -5.29 4.65 -3.48
CA HIS A 119 -4.27 5.69 -3.32
C HIS A 119 -4.56 6.61 -2.14
N LEU A 120 -5.63 7.42 -2.16
CA LEU A 120 -5.86 8.46 -1.13
C LEU A 120 -6.01 7.88 0.28
N GLY A 121 -6.71 6.75 0.43
CA GLY A 121 -6.87 6.10 1.72
C GLY A 121 -5.54 5.60 2.29
N HIS A 122 -4.69 5.00 1.47
CA HIS A 122 -3.35 4.57 1.88
C HIS A 122 -2.39 5.73 2.10
N PHE A 123 -2.50 6.80 1.31
CA PHE A 123 -1.76 8.04 1.49
C PHE A 123 -2.04 8.62 2.88
N ALA A 124 -3.33 8.78 3.22
CA ALA A 124 -3.76 9.26 4.52
C ALA A 124 -3.30 8.34 5.65
N LEU A 125 -3.52 7.02 5.54
CA LEU A 125 -3.11 6.04 6.55
C LEU A 125 -1.59 6.09 6.79
N THR A 126 -0.80 6.14 5.72
CA THR A 126 0.66 6.20 5.82
C THR A 126 1.11 7.49 6.52
N GLY A 127 0.56 8.64 6.15
CA GLY A 127 0.91 9.91 6.76
C GLY A 127 0.57 9.96 8.25
N LEU A 128 -0.57 9.41 8.63
CA LEU A 128 -1.03 9.36 10.03
C LEU A 128 -0.23 8.39 10.91
N LEU A 129 0.36 7.34 10.33
CA LEU A 129 1.15 6.35 11.06
C LEU A 129 2.66 6.59 11.01
N LEU A 130 3.11 7.56 10.21
CA LEU A 130 4.52 7.76 9.89
C LEU A 130 5.38 8.01 11.14
N ASP A 131 4.82 8.66 12.17
CA ASP A 131 5.49 8.91 13.45
C ASP A 131 5.87 7.61 14.20
N ARG A 132 5.19 6.49 13.93
CA ARG A 132 5.51 5.16 14.48
C ARG A 132 6.51 4.38 13.63
N LEU A 133 6.74 4.78 12.38
CA LEU A 133 7.71 4.14 11.50
C LEU A 133 9.09 4.79 11.58
N LEU A 134 9.17 6.13 11.57
CA LEU A 134 10.43 6.86 11.48
C LEU A 134 11.46 6.51 12.58
N PRO A 135 11.08 6.28 13.85
CA PRO A 135 12.04 5.92 14.89
C PRO A 135 12.55 4.48 14.79
N VAL A 136 11.93 3.63 13.96
CA VAL A 136 12.19 2.19 13.89
C VAL A 136 13.24 1.90 12.81
N PRO A 137 14.45 1.43 13.17
CA PRO A 137 15.49 1.17 12.18
C PRO A 137 15.06 0.14 11.13
N GLY A 138 15.19 0.51 9.86
CA GLY A 138 14.85 -0.35 8.73
C GLY A 138 13.35 -0.61 8.55
N SER A 139 12.47 0.21 9.16
CA SER A 139 11.03 0.12 8.90
C SER A 139 10.70 0.37 7.43
N ARG A 140 9.59 -0.21 6.97
CA ARG A 140 9.22 -0.15 5.54
C ARG A 140 7.76 0.19 5.33
N VAL A 141 7.52 1.09 4.38
CA VAL A 141 6.21 1.24 3.74
C VAL A 141 6.25 0.47 2.43
N VAL A 142 5.39 -0.54 2.30
CA VAL A 142 5.28 -1.38 1.10
C VAL A 142 3.95 -1.10 0.43
N THR A 143 3.98 -0.54 -0.77
CA THR A 143 2.75 -0.23 -1.53
C THR A 143 2.52 -1.23 -2.65
N VAL A 144 1.36 -1.91 -2.62
CA VAL A 144 0.99 -2.87 -3.65
C VAL A 144 0.36 -2.14 -4.85
N SER A 145 1.11 -2.13 -5.95
CA SER A 145 0.64 -1.66 -7.26
C SER A 145 0.15 -2.84 -8.13
N SER A 146 0.15 -2.68 -9.45
CA SER A 146 -0.30 -3.66 -10.43
C SER A 146 0.33 -3.37 -11.78
N THR A 147 0.44 -4.37 -12.66
CA THR A 147 0.74 -4.14 -14.09
C THR A 147 -0.30 -3.23 -14.76
N GLY A 148 -1.48 -3.06 -14.17
CA GLY A 148 -2.48 -2.06 -14.56
C GLY A 148 -1.96 -0.62 -14.64
N HIS A 149 -0.88 -0.27 -13.92
CA HIS A 149 -0.22 1.05 -14.05
C HIS A 149 0.34 1.34 -15.45
N ARG A 150 0.41 0.32 -16.33
CA ARG A 150 0.83 0.46 -17.73
C ARG A 150 -0.35 0.51 -18.72
N ILE A 151 -1.58 0.26 -18.25
CA ILE A 151 -2.75 0.06 -19.10
C ILE A 151 -3.61 1.32 -19.05
N ARG A 152 -3.49 2.17 -20.08
CA ARG A 152 -4.26 3.43 -20.20
C ARG A 152 -4.19 4.29 -18.93
N ALA A 153 -3.04 4.26 -18.25
CA ALA A 153 -2.81 4.98 -17.01
C ALA A 153 -2.22 6.35 -17.30
N ALA A 154 -2.80 7.37 -16.69
CA ALA A 154 -2.25 8.72 -16.60
C ALA A 154 -2.78 9.34 -15.30
N ILE A 155 -2.08 10.33 -14.76
CA ILE A 155 -2.61 11.15 -13.68
C ILE A 155 -3.34 12.34 -14.30
N HIS A 156 -4.68 12.27 -14.32
CA HIS A 156 -5.53 13.34 -14.83
C HIS A 156 -5.68 14.43 -13.75
N LEU A 157 -4.66 15.27 -13.55
CA LEU A 157 -4.65 16.29 -12.49
C LEU A 157 -5.83 17.28 -12.59
N ASP A 158 -6.43 17.46 -13.76
CA ASP A 158 -7.60 18.30 -14.01
C ASP A 158 -8.95 17.54 -13.89
N ASP A 159 -8.92 16.22 -13.69
CA ASP A 159 -10.10 15.36 -13.53
C ASP A 159 -9.76 14.07 -12.74
N LEU A 160 -9.13 14.21 -11.57
CA LEU A 160 -8.71 13.06 -10.75
C LEU A 160 -9.89 12.15 -10.36
N GLN A 161 -11.09 12.74 -10.26
CA GLN A 161 -12.32 12.08 -9.86
C GLN A 161 -13.11 11.47 -11.03
N TRP A 162 -12.58 11.56 -12.26
CA TRP A 162 -13.22 11.03 -13.48
C TRP A 162 -14.66 11.51 -13.65
N GLU A 163 -14.89 12.81 -13.49
CA GLU A 163 -16.20 13.45 -13.58
C GLU A 163 -16.73 13.44 -15.01
N ARG A 164 -15.85 13.59 -16.02
CA ARG A 164 -16.23 13.77 -17.42
C ARG A 164 -16.60 12.46 -18.13
N SER A 165 -15.67 11.52 -18.23
CA SER A 165 -15.86 10.27 -19.00
C SER A 165 -15.19 9.07 -18.33
N TYR A 166 -15.91 8.40 -17.43
CA TYR A 166 -15.34 7.33 -16.61
C TYR A 166 -15.00 6.08 -17.40
N SER A 167 -13.73 5.68 -17.34
CA SER A 167 -13.23 4.41 -17.83
C SER A 167 -12.74 3.57 -16.65
N ARG A 168 -13.41 2.45 -16.38
CA ARG A 168 -13.07 1.54 -15.27
C ARG A 168 -11.59 1.13 -15.28
N ALA A 169 -11.07 0.86 -16.47
CA ALA A 169 -9.69 0.43 -16.65
C ALA A 169 -8.69 1.57 -16.48
N ALA A 170 -8.99 2.76 -17.01
CA ALA A 170 -8.11 3.91 -16.89
C ALA A 170 -8.10 4.47 -15.46
N ALA A 171 -9.24 4.48 -14.76
CA ALA A 171 -9.32 4.85 -13.34
C ALA A 171 -8.52 3.88 -12.45
N TYR A 172 -8.60 2.57 -12.73
CA TYR A 172 -7.74 1.59 -12.07
C TYR A 172 -6.26 1.86 -12.35
N GLY A 173 -5.91 2.07 -13.62
CA GLY A 173 -4.55 2.39 -14.07
C GLY A 173 -3.99 3.65 -13.38
N GLN A 174 -4.78 4.73 -13.32
CA GLN A 174 -4.46 5.95 -12.58
C GLN A 174 -4.18 5.65 -11.12
N SER A 175 -5.04 4.88 -10.45
CA SER A 175 -4.85 4.54 -9.03
C SER A 175 -3.55 3.75 -8.78
N LYS A 176 -3.18 2.83 -9.69
CA LYS A 176 -1.98 2.00 -9.54
C LYS A 176 -0.69 2.72 -9.98
N LEU A 177 -0.80 3.67 -10.92
CA LEU A 177 0.26 4.62 -11.22
C LEU A 177 0.51 5.57 -10.04
N ALA A 178 -0.55 6.07 -9.42
CA ALA A 178 -0.49 6.91 -8.22
C ALA A 178 0.23 6.20 -7.07
N ASN A 179 -0.03 4.90 -6.84
CA ASN A 179 0.70 4.10 -5.84
C ASN A 179 2.22 4.06 -6.07
N LEU A 180 2.68 3.96 -7.33
CA LEU A 180 4.10 3.97 -7.66
C LEU A 180 4.70 5.37 -7.50
N MET A 181 4.01 6.39 -8.00
CA MET A 181 4.41 7.79 -7.83
C MET A 181 4.52 8.18 -6.35
N PHE A 182 3.56 7.78 -5.53
CA PHE A 182 3.59 7.91 -4.07
C PHE A 182 4.82 7.24 -3.48
N THR A 183 5.11 6.00 -3.87
CA THR A 183 6.26 5.25 -3.35
C THR A 183 7.57 5.97 -3.64
N TYR A 184 7.76 6.44 -4.88
CA TYR A 184 9.01 7.11 -5.26
C TYR A 184 9.16 8.49 -4.63
N ASP A 185 8.09 9.27 -4.50
CA ASP A 185 8.16 10.56 -3.83
C ASP A 185 8.31 10.41 -2.31
N LEU A 186 7.62 9.44 -1.69
CA LEU A 186 7.81 9.09 -0.29
C LEU A 186 9.26 8.66 -0.03
N GLN A 187 9.84 7.81 -0.88
CA GLN A 187 11.25 7.41 -0.72
C GLN A 187 12.20 8.61 -0.78
N ARG A 188 11.98 9.53 -1.73
CA ARG A 188 12.79 10.74 -1.86
C ARG A 188 12.72 11.60 -0.60
N ARG A 189 11.52 11.72 -0.02
CA ARG A 189 11.26 12.43 1.22
C ARG A 189 11.79 11.71 2.46
N LEU A 190 11.91 10.38 2.44
CA LEU A 190 12.45 9.59 3.55
C LEU A 190 13.98 9.54 3.57
N ALA A 191 14.63 9.58 2.41
CA ALA A 191 16.08 9.39 2.29
C ALA A 191 16.94 10.28 3.21
N PRO A 192 16.59 11.56 3.48
CA PRO A 192 17.32 12.40 4.44
C PRO A 192 17.05 12.09 5.93
N HIS A 193 16.03 11.28 6.26
CA HIS A 193 15.45 11.20 7.61
C HIS A 193 15.69 9.87 8.34
N GLY A 194 16.55 8.99 7.81
CA GLY A 194 16.96 7.77 8.51
C GLY A 194 16.91 6.54 7.61
N THR A 195 16.56 5.40 8.21
CA THR A 195 16.63 4.08 7.54
C THR A 195 15.26 3.54 7.13
N THR A 196 14.18 4.29 7.39
CA THR A 196 12.85 3.96 6.87
C THR A 196 12.85 4.09 5.35
N VAL A 197 12.33 3.07 4.66
CA VAL A 197 12.27 3.06 3.20
C VAL A 197 10.85 2.84 2.68
N ALA A 198 10.53 3.46 1.55
CA ALA A 198 9.32 3.19 0.79
C ALA A 198 9.67 2.34 -0.43
N VAL A 199 8.94 1.24 -0.61
CA VAL A 199 9.12 0.30 -1.72
C VAL A 199 7.77 -0.14 -2.25
N ALA A 200 7.76 -0.67 -3.47
CA ALA A 200 6.54 -1.15 -4.11
C ALA A 200 6.65 -2.62 -4.47
N ALA A 201 5.50 -3.26 -4.61
CA ALA A 201 5.40 -4.60 -5.17
C ALA A 201 4.15 -4.74 -6.05
N HIS A 202 4.12 -5.74 -6.93
CA HIS A 202 2.89 -6.19 -7.55
C HIS A 202 2.83 -7.72 -7.60
N PRO A 203 1.62 -8.30 -7.50
CA PRO A 203 1.43 -9.75 -7.39
C PRO A 203 1.42 -10.46 -8.76
N GLY A 204 1.81 -9.77 -9.83
CA GLY A 204 1.48 -10.18 -11.20
C GLY A 204 -0.02 -10.11 -11.50
N VAL A 205 -0.52 -11.08 -12.26
CA VAL A 205 -1.96 -11.30 -12.44
C VAL A 205 -2.36 -12.38 -11.43
N SER A 206 -3.07 -12.04 -10.36
CA SER A 206 -3.46 -13.00 -9.31
C SER A 206 -4.93 -13.38 -9.38
N ASP A 207 -5.26 -14.62 -9.02
CA ASP A 207 -6.64 -15.15 -8.98
C ASP A 207 -7.34 -14.76 -7.69
N THR A 208 -7.27 -13.48 -7.36
CA THR A 208 -7.99 -12.97 -6.21
C THR A 208 -9.43 -12.68 -6.62
N GLU A 209 -10.35 -12.66 -5.65
CA GLU A 209 -11.81 -12.40 -5.73
C GLU A 209 -12.24 -11.11 -6.51
N LEU A 210 -11.31 -10.46 -7.20
CA LEU A 210 -11.41 -9.28 -8.03
C LEU A 210 -12.16 -9.48 -9.37
N THR A 211 -12.64 -10.69 -9.69
CA THR A 211 -13.50 -10.96 -10.87
C THR A 211 -14.99 -10.71 -10.63
N ARG A 212 -15.38 -10.34 -9.40
CA ARG A 212 -16.79 -10.15 -9.00
C ARG A 212 -17.56 -9.09 -9.81
N ASN A 213 -16.86 -8.12 -10.41
CA ASN A 213 -17.46 -7.01 -11.16
C ASN A 213 -17.32 -7.13 -12.70
N THR A 214 -16.83 -8.28 -13.20
CA THR A 214 -16.71 -8.54 -14.64
C THR A 214 -18.07 -8.95 -15.23
N PRO A 215 -18.50 -8.42 -16.39
CA PRO A 215 -19.75 -8.82 -17.03
C PRO A 215 -19.85 -10.34 -17.24
N ALA A 216 -21.03 -10.92 -17.00
CA ALA A 216 -21.24 -12.37 -17.03
C ALA A 216 -20.80 -13.05 -18.33
N VAL A 217 -20.88 -12.35 -19.47
CA VAL A 217 -20.48 -12.84 -20.80
C VAL A 217 -18.97 -13.06 -20.95
N VAL A 218 -18.16 -12.38 -20.13
CA VAL A 218 -16.68 -12.53 -20.09
C VAL A 218 -16.27 -13.56 -19.01
N ARG A 219 -17.19 -13.90 -18.10
CA ARG A 219 -16.91 -14.78 -16.94
C ARG A 219 -16.60 -16.22 -17.36
N ALA A 220 -17.27 -16.75 -18.38
CA ALA A 220 -17.19 -18.17 -18.76
C ALA A 220 -15.86 -18.61 -19.41
N PRO A 221 -15.26 -17.89 -20.39
CA PRO A 221 -13.96 -18.28 -20.94
C PRO A 221 -12.78 -17.89 -20.03
N VAL A 222 -12.93 -16.81 -19.24
CA VAL A 222 -11.89 -16.36 -18.30
C VAL A 222 -11.78 -17.27 -17.08
N SER A 223 -12.89 -17.82 -16.55
CA SER A 223 -12.83 -18.74 -15.41
C SER A 223 -12.20 -20.10 -15.73
N LEU A 224 -12.24 -20.54 -16.99
CA LEU A 224 -11.66 -21.82 -17.42
C LEU A 224 -10.14 -21.72 -17.66
N LEU A 225 -9.66 -20.54 -18.05
CA LEU A 225 -8.24 -20.24 -18.28
C LEU A 225 -7.59 -19.48 -17.12
N ALA A 226 -8.36 -19.02 -16.14
CA ALA A 226 -7.87 -18.27 -14.97
C ALA A 226 -6.72 -19.02 -14.26
N PRO A 227 -6.84 -20.30 -13.86
CA PRO A 227 -5.73 -21.00 -13.19
C PRO A 227 -4.48 -21.22 -14.06
N LEU A 228 -4.58 -21.00 -15.38
CA LEU A 228 -3.47 -21.02 -16.35
C LEU A 228 -2.90 -19.62 -16.66
N LEU A 229 -3.60 -18.55 -16.31
CA LEU A 229 -3.19 -17.15 -16.49
C LEU A 229 -2.88 -16.39 -15.18
N THR A 230 -3.38 -16.85 -14.03
CA THR A 230 -3.31 -16.20 -12.71
C THR A 230 -2.37 -16.90 -11.70
N GLN A 231 -1.63 -16.18 -10.87
CA GLN A 231 -0.80 -16.79 -9.82
C GLN A 231 -1.66 -17.11 -8.59
N LYS A 232 -1.40 -18.25 -7.92
CA LYS A 232 -1.95 -18.55 -6.58
C LYS A 232 -1.65 -17.39 -5.63
N ALA A 233 -2.56 -17.10 -4.69
CA ALA A 233 -2.40 -15.99 -3.74
C ALA A 233 -1.08 -16.08 -2.95
N GLU A 234 -0.69 -17.27 -2.50
CA GLU A 234 0.59 -17.53 -1.81
C GLU A 234 1.78 -17.01 -2.62
N MET A 235 1.82 -17.42 -3.88
CA MET A 235 2.87 -17.08 -4.81
C MET A 235 2.82 -15.61 -5.26
N GLY A 236 1.62 -15.02 -5.33
CA GLY A 236 1.42 -13.59 -5.59
C GLY A 236 1.76 -12.69 -4.42
N ALA A 237 1.80 -13.21 -3.19
CA ALA A 237 2.23 -12.48 -1.99
C ALA A 237 3.76 -12.35 -1.90
N LEU A 238 4.51 -13.25 -2.56
CA LEU A 238 5.98 -13.27 -2.48
C LEU A 238 6.66 -11.95 -2.92
N PRO A 239 6.24 -11.24 -3.99
CA PRO A 239 6.77 -9.91 -4.29
C PRO A 239 6.61 -8.90 -3.15
N THR A 240 5.44 -8.88 -2.50
CA THR A 240 5.17 -8.02 -1.34
C THR A 240 6.04 -8.41 -0.15
N LEU A 241 6.14 -9.70 0.16
CA LEU A 241 6.96 -10.21 1.25
C LEU A 241 8.45 -9.99 1.02
N ARG A 242 8.93 -10.12 -0.22
CA ARG A 242 10.31 -9.80 -0.57
C ARG A 242 10.59 -8.32 -0.34
N ALA A 243 9.75 -7.44 -0.87
CA ALA A 243 9.87 -6.00 -0.63
C ALA A 243 9.83 -5.66 0.88
N ALA A 244 8.98 -6.34 1.64
CA ALA A 244 8.81 -6.12 3.07
C ALA A 244 9.99 -6.63 3.92
N THR A 245 10.63 -7.75 3.55
CA THR A 245 11.49 -8.48 4.50
C THR A 245 12.89 -8.80 4.02
N ASP A 246 13.18 -8.77 2.71
CA ASP A 246 14.53 -9.05 2.18
C ASP A 246 15.51 -7.96 2.65
N PRO A 247 16.58 -8.28 3.41
CA PRO A 247 17.55 -7.31 3.89
C PRO A 247 18.29 -6.57 2.76
N ALA A 248 18.33 -7.14 1.54
CA ALA A 248 18.98 -6.54 0.39
C ALA A 248 18.10 -5.49 -0.35
N VAL A 249 16.86 -5.27 0.11
CA VAL A 249 15.97 -4.26 -0.46
C VAL A 249 16.51 -2.86 -0.21
N LEU A 250 16.57 -2.07 -1.28
CA LEU A 250 16.86 -0.66 -1.24
C LEU A 250 15.57 0.16 -1.42
N GLY A 251 15.52 1.33 -0.81
CA GLY A 251 14.39 2.24 -0.95
C GLY A 251 14.14 2.63 -2.41
N GLY A 252 12.87 2.76 -2.78
CA GLY A 252 12.44 3.09 -4.14
C GLY A 252 12.48 1.91 -5.12
N GLN A 253 12.78 0.70 -4.66
CA GLN A 253 12.69 -0.50 -5.50
C GLN A 253 11.25 -0.97 -5.68
N TYR A 254 11.02 -1.64 -6.81
CA TYR A 254 9.74 -2.24 -7.18
C TYR A 254 9.94 -3.73 -7.45
N TYR A 255 9.09 -4.57 -6.85
CA TYR A 255 9.20 -6.03 -6.93
C TYR A 255 8.02 -6.64 -7.65
N GLY A 256 8.31 -7.64 -8.48
CA GLY A 256 7.32 -8.30 -9.32
C GLY A 256 7.70 -9.73 -9.65
N PRO A 257 6.77 -10.53 -10.21
CA PRO A 257 7.08 -11.89 -10.61
C PRO A 257 8.12 -11.93 -11.73
N GLY A 258 9.07 -12.85 -11.63
CA GLY A 258 10.22 -12.90 -12.53
C GLY A 258 9.98 -13.49 -13.91
N GLY A 259 8.83 -14.14 -14.13
CA GLY A 259 8.48 -14.82 -15.37
C GLY A 259 8.07 -13.86 -16.50
N ARG A 260 7.68 -14.45 -17.63
CA ARG A 260 7.36 -13.71 -18.86
C ARG A 260 6.25 -12.69 -18.62
N GLY A 261 6.52 -11.43 -18.98
CA GLY A 261 5.58 -10.32 -18.86
C GLY A 261 5.21 -9.97 -17.42
N GLU A 262 5.99 -10.41 -16.42
CA GLU A 262 5.73 -10.19 -14.99
C GLU A 262 4.34 -10.71 -14.53
N ILE A 263 3.79 -11.69 -15.25
CA ILE A 263 2.47 -12.27 -14.98
C ILE A 263 2.56 -13.24 -13.80
N ARG A 264 3.61 -14.07 -13.77
CA ARG A 264 3.84 -15.12 -12.76
C ARG A 264 5.31 -15.35 -12.49
N GLY A 265 5.61 -16.05 -11.39
CA GLY A 265 6.96 -16.51 -11.04
C GLY A 265 7.43 -15.95 -9.70
N TYR A 266 8.66 -16.32 -9.33
CA TYR A 266 9.27 -15.87 -8.09
C TYR A 266 9.68 -14.41 -8.16
N PRO A 267 9.64 -13.67 -7.04
CA PRO A 267 9.84 -12.23 -7.04
C PRO A 267 11.26 -11.86 -7.43
N LYS A 268 11.39 -10.81 -8.25
CA LYS A 268 12.64 -10.12 -8.57
C LYS A 268 12.41 -8.60 -8.58
N PRO A 269 13.48 -7.79 -8.48
CA PRO A 269 13.39 -6.38 -8.84
C PRO A 269 12.90 -6.23 -10.29
N VAL A 270 11.92 -5.37 -10.50
CA VAL A 270 11.33 -5.01 -11.80
C VAL A 270 11.31 -3.49 -11.96
N THR A 271 10.90 -3.01 -13.13
CA THR A 271 10.76 -1.57 -13.42
C THR A 271 9.30 -1.21 -13.62
N SER A 272 8.95 0.06 -13.47
CA SER A 272 7.61 0.62 -13.69
C SER A 272 7.53 1.40 -15.02
N SER A 273 6.41 2.07 -15.31
CA SER A 273 6.28 2.95 -16.48
C SER A 273 7.16 4.19 -16.36
N GLY A 274 7.58 4.75 -17.50
CA GLY A 274 8.33 6.02 -17.53
C GLY A 274 7.59 7.14 -16.79
N ASP A 275 6.28 7.23 -16.99
CA ASP A 275 5.40 8.20 -16.33
C ASP A 275 5.50 8.12 -14.81
N SER A 276 5.68 6.93 -14.25
CA SER A 276 5.78 6.78 -12.79
C SER A 276 6.99 7.47 -12.20
N TYR A 277 8.03 7.80 -12.99
CA TYR A 277 9.23 8.51 -12.57
C TYR A 277 9.18 10.03 -12.82
N ASP A 278 8.09 10.57 -13.38
CA ASP A 278 7.92 12.02 -13.55
C ASP A 278 7.77 12.70 -12.20
N GLN A 279 8.84 13.35 -11.74
CA GLN A 279 8.90 13.99 -10.43
C GLN A 279 7.96 15.19 -10.31
N ALA A 280 7.71 15.93 -11.40
CA ALA A 280 6.82 17.07 -11.36
C ALA A 280 5.37 16.61 -11.15
N VAL A 281 4.96 15.54 -11.84
CA VAL A 281 3.65 14.93 -11.63
C VAL A 281 3.54 14.30 -10.23
N GLN A 282 4.59 13.62 -9.75
CA GLN A 282 4.62 13.08 -8.38
C GLN A 282 4.40 14.17 -7.32
N GLN A 283 5.11 15.29 -7.41
CA GLN A 283 5.00 16.39 -6.44
C GLN A 283 3.62 17.06 -6.48
N ARG A 284 3.04 17.22 -7.68
CA ARG A 284 1.67 17.74 -7.84
C ARG A 284 0.64 16.75 -7.28
N LEU A 285 0.80 15.45 -7.56
CA LEU A 285 -0.03 14.39 -7.02
C LEU A 285 0.07 14.33 -5.49
N TRP A 286 1.26 14.52 -4.91
CA TRP A 286 1.44 14.59 -3.47
C TRP A 286 0.66 15.75 -2.87
N THR A 287 0.86 16.96 -3.42
CA THR A 287 0.20 18.19 -2.94
C THR A 287 -1.32 18.05 -2.94
N VAL A 288 -1.89 17.61 -4.07
CA VAL A 288 -3.35 17.41 -4.15
C VAL A 288 -3.82 16.24 -3.26
N SER A 289 -2.98 15.24 -2.99
CA SER A 289 -3.33 14.18 -2.04
C SER A 289 -3.37 14.72 -0.60
N GLU A 290 -2.44 15.60 -0.20
CA GLU A 290 -2.51 16.28 1.10
C GLU A 290 -3.75 17.16 1.22
N GLU A 291 -4.08 17.91 0.17
CA GLU A 291 -5.28 18.76 0.11
C GLU A 291 -6.58 17.95 0.22
N LEU A 292 -6.71 16.88 -0.58
CA LEU A 292 -7.91 16.05 -0.61
C LEU A 292 -8.10 15.27 0.70
N THR A 293 -7.02 14.77 1.30
CA THR A 293 -7.10 13.95 2.51
C THR A 293 -7.08 14.77 3.80
N GLY A 294 -6.60 16.02 3.74
CA GLY A 294 -6.28 16.83 4.91
C GLY A 294 -5.21 16.17 5.79
N VAL A 295 -4.30 15.37 5.22
CA VAL A 295 -3.18 14.72 5.91
C VAL A 295 -1.88 15.23 5.30
N THR A 296 -1.03 15.82 6.14
CA THR A 296 0.29 16.33 5.74
C THR A 296 1.40 15.44 6.28
N PHE A 297 2.49 15.32 5.54
CA PHE A 297 3.65 14.56 6.01
C PHE A 297 4.69 15.49 6.67
N PRO A 298 5.33 15.08 7.77
CA PRO A 298 6.42 15.83 8.40
C PRO A 298 7.74 15.74 7.60
N LEU A 299 7.69 15.36 6.32
CA LEU A 299 8.84 15.12 5.45
C LEU A 299 8.79 16.07 4.24
N ARG A 300 9.87 16.83 4.03
CA ARG A 300 9.97 17.72 2.86
C ARG A 300 10.80 17.07 1.76
N ALA A 301 10.37 17.27 0.51
CA ALA A 301 11.10 16.76 -0.65
C ALA A 301 12.45 17.48 -0.88
N ASP A 302 12.63 18.68 -0.30
CA ASP A 302 13.82 19.52 -0.41
C ASP A 302 14.83 19.30 0.73
N GLY A 303 14.58 18.38 1.67
CA GLY A 303 15.48 18.09 2.78
C GLY A 303 15.53 19.17 3.88
N THR A 304 14.66 20.18 3.84
CA THR A 304 14.57 21.19 4.91
C THR A 304 13.55 20.78 5.98
N ALA A 305 13.70 21.26 7.22
CA ALA A 305 12.72 21.02 8.28
C ALA A 305 11.48 21.92 8.10
N SER A 306 10.28 21.42 8.38
CA SER A 306 9.05 22.22 8.33
C SER A 306 9.05 23.28 9.44
N ALA A 307 8.91 24.55 9.06
CA ALA A 307 8.89 25.70 9.97
C ALA A 307 7.71 25.70 10.97
N ARG A 308 6.74 24.78 10.85
CA ARG A 308 5.59 24.71 11.77
C ARG A 308 5.88 24.05 13.13
N GLN A 309 7.10 23.55 13.37
CA GLN A 309 7.47 22.95 14.66
C GLN A 309 8.21 23.90 15.62
N LEU A 310 8.49 25.15 15.23
CA LEU A 310 9.21 26.14 16.06
C LEU A 310 8.31 27.12 16.83
N ALA A 311 6.98 27.05 16.70
CA ALA A 311 6.05 27.97 17.35
C ALA A 311 5.40 27.43 18.66
N GLY A 312 5.89 26.29 19.19
CA GLY A 312 5.27 25.62 20.34
C GLY A 312 5.93 25.86 21.70
N HIS A 313 7.10 26.51 21.78
CA HIS A 313 7.85 26.70 23.02
C HIS A 313 8.52 28.09 23.05
N THR A 314 7.78 29.13 23.43
CA THR A 314 8.32 30.31 24.14
C THR A 314 7.15 31.17 24.59
N GLY A 315 6.80 31.06 25.87
CA GLY A 315 5.72 31.83 26.48
C GLY A 315 5.62 31.60 27.99
N GLY A 316 6.75 31.64 28.69
CA GLY A 316 6.78 31.75 30.15
C GLY A 316 6.74 33.24 30.55
N PRO A 317 6.03 33.61 31.64
CA PRO A 317 5.77 35.00 31.98
C PRO A 317 7.01 35.67 32.58
N VAL A 318 7.29 36.89 32.14
CA VAL A 318 8.24 37.79 32.81
C VAL A 318 7.49 38.46 33.96
N GLN A 319 7.94 38.20 35.18
CA GLN A 319 7.55 38.95 36.38
C GLN A 319 8.19 40.35 36.34
N GLY A 320 7.38 41.37 36.62
CA GLY A 320 7.75 42.75 36.90
C GLY A 320 6.60 43.41 37.64
#